data_AF-A0A348VZA9-F1
#
_entry.id   AF-A0A348VZA9-F1
#
_cell.length_a   1.000
_cell.length_b   1.000
_cell.length_c   1.000
_cell.angle_alpha   90.00
_cell.angle_beta   90.00
_cell.angle_gamma   90.00
#
_symmetry.space_group_name_H-M   'P 1'
#
loop_
_entity.id
_entity.type
_entity.pdbx_description
1 polymer ?
#
loop_
_entity_poly.entity_id
_entity_poly.type
_entity_poly.pdbx_seq_one_letter_code
_entity_poly.pdbx_strand_id
1 'polypeptide(L)'
;MSMKIYKYTSLNSAIAILRSNGVALSNPKDFNDPNDCAFIQDDYEKEKINKLLIDYFVFVSLSQLVSNGKITLKKSDRLIFNTINKEFSLYKAILKKNPYFDRIPGFNMIAKMTASKSKELNDAVQQGLEEFQNKMNTTIEKAKEDALVSCFSKRNNSMLMWSHYASSHRGVCFEYDRPEKDFMDVNYKKDRPVIHLYKSISHLLALNLLEIQEDAEKQIESFKDILDPFFTKSEDWSYEEEVRCLYSKTKLDNKVHFDGKRYILEMDYPTAIYIGCNARGEDLDHLIRLANNRDIPVYFMKRDSKSYDIVIDNEYEYEPSVKKSNKEITLLRLVKEINNCLDSKIYLSAFVTALIIPGICSQVEMQEIKEDKKRYIDWCNTYLPCTQKCPSDDKMAYLTGELIWDLKESLLSNGNISVCGKYDDVDINDIKLRIETRKGMDIYCDVVGEHDVTTNITKFCIDMIYQAERCFDKNSCKIEELDQVLIEDFDAEIEAMEECNILNETIYRKVNNKL
;
A
#
# COMPACT_ATOMS: atom_id res chain seq x y z
N MET A 1 -4.39 -21.76 13.10
CA MET A 1 -3.22 -20.95 12.70
C MET A 1 -3.57 -20.25 11.41
N SER A 2 -3.40 -18.93 11.35
CA SER A 2 -3.48 -18.16 10.10
C SER A 2 -2.47 -18.72 9.10
N MET A 3 -2.86 -18.78 7.82
CA MET A 3 -1.95 -19.20 6.76
C MET A 3 -0.91 -18.10 6.53
N LYS A 4 0.37 -18.45 6.47
CA LYS A 4 1.45 -17.48 6.20
C LYS A 4 1.66 -17.30 4.70
N ILE A 5 1.97 -16.07 4.29
CA ILE A 5 2.40 -15.73 2.93
C ILE A 5 3.67 -14.89 2.97
N TYR A 6 4.44 -14.95 1.90
CA TYR A 6 5.80 -14.47 1.87
C TYR A 6 6.08 -13.52 0.70
N LYS A 7 6.69 -12.37 0.96
CA LYS A 7 7.06 -11.37 -0.06
C LYS A 7 8.57 -11.28 -0.20
N TYR A 8 9.11 -11.83 -1.29
CA TYR A 8 10.52 -11.67 -1.65
C TYR A 8 10.76 -10.29 -2.27
N THR A 9 11.85 -9.64 -1.88
CA THR A 9 12.22 -8.34 -2.43
C THR A 9 13.69 -7.98 -2.21
N SER A 10 14.15 -6.91 -2.86
CA SER A 10 15.47 -6.32 -2.64
C SER A 10 15.56 -5.56 -1.30
N LEU A 11 16.76 -5.35 -0.75
CA LEU A 11 16.94 -4.56 0.48
C LEU A 11 16.32 -3.16 0.38
N ASN A 12 16.55 -2.45 -0.74
CA ASN A 12 16.00 -1.11 -0.95
C ASN A 12 14.47 -1.09 -0.92
N SER A 13 13.85 -2.07 -1.57
CA SER A 13 12.40 -2.21 -1.57
C SER A 13 11.86 -2.66 -0.20
N ALA A 14 12.63 -3.43 0.56
CA ALA A 14 12.29 -3.83 1.91
C ALA A 14 12.29 -2.66 2.89
N ILE A 15 13.30 -1.79 2.83
CA ILE A 15 13.34 -0.55 3.60
C ILE A 15 12.12 0.31 3.27
N ALA A 16 11.76 0.42 1.98
CA ALA A 16 10.56 1.15 1.56
C ALA A 16 9.27 0.55 2.15
N ILE A 17 9.11 -0.78 2.10
CA ILE A 17 7.95 -1.49 2.66
C ILE A 17 7.83 -1.22 4.17
N LEU A 18 8.93 -1.30 4.92
CA LEU A 18 8.95 -1.03 6.36
C LEU A 18 8.66 0.42 6.71
N ARG A 19 9.00 1.37 5.83
CA ARG A 19 8.71 2.80 6.00
C ARG A 19 7.26 3.15 5.71
N SER A 20 6.69 2.55 4.66
CA SER A 20 5.33 2.86 4.20
C SER A 20 4.25 1.97 4.80
N ASN A 21 4.61 0.91 5.55
CA ASN A 21 3.71 -0.15 5.99
C ASN A 21 2.83 -0.70 4.85
N GLY A 22 3.45 -0.90 3.69
CA GLY A 22 2.67 -1.25 2.50
C GLY A 22 3.50 -1.89 1.41
N VAL A 23 2.83 -2.69 0.59
CA VAL A 23 3.43 -3.39 -0.54
C VAL A 23 3.01 -2.73 -1.84
N ALA A 24 3.95 -2.66 -2.79
CA ALA A 24 3.63 -2.14 -4.11
C ALA A 24 2.67 -3.06 -4.86
N LEU A 25 1.68 -2.44 -5.49
CA LEU A 25 0.83 -3.04 -6.51
C LEU A 25 1.37 -2.65 -7.88
N SER A 26 1.47 -3.63 -8.77
CA SER A 26 1.97 -3.46 -10.13
C SER A 26 0.90 -3.80 -11.14
N ASN A 27 0.94 -3.17 -12.32
CA ASN A 27 0.06 -3.58 -13.40
C ASN A 27 0.60 -4.87 -14.02
N PRO A 28 -0.25 -5.83 -14.42
CA PRO A 28 0.20 -7.06 -15.09
C PRO A 28 1.02 -6.83 -16.36
N LYS A 29 0.86 -5.69 -17.04
CA LYS A 29 1.71 -5.30 -18.19
C LYS A 29 3.20 -5.14 -17.82
N ASP A 30 3.50 -4.92 -16.54
CA ASP A 30 4.87 -4.73 -16.03
C ASP A 30 5.49 -6.02 -15.48
N PHE A 31 4.81 -7.17 -15.62
CA PHE A 31 5.32 -8.45 -15.15
C PHE A 31 6.51 -8.94 -15.97
N ASN A 32 7.34 -9.77 -15.34
CA ASN A 32 8.54 -10.34 -15.96
C ASN A 32 8.22 -11.45 -16.97
N ASP A 33 7.08 -12.15 -16.82
CA ASP A 33 6.62 -13.16 -17.76
C ASP A 33 5.61 -12.53 -18.76
N PRO A 34 5.94 -12.45 -20.06
CA PRO A 34 5.04 -11.88 -21.07
C PRO A 34 3.79 -12.73 -21.32
N ASN A 35 3.73 -13.97 -20.82
CA ASN A 35 2.59 -14.86 -20.94
C ASN A 35 1.65 -14.79 -19.72
N ASP A 36 2.05 -14.11 -18.65
CA ASP A 36 1.25 -13.98 -17.45
C ASP A 36 0.01 -13.12 -17.71
N CYS A 37 -1.12 -13.47 -17.08
CA CYS A 37 -2.42 -12.84 -17.27
C CYS A 37 -2.98 -12.85 -18.72
N ALA A 38 -2.32 -13.56 -19.64
CA ALA A 38 -2.75 -13.68 -21.02
C ALA A 38 -3.79 -14.81 -21.17
N PHE A 39 -4.70 -14.64 -22.12
CA PHE A 39 -5.79 -15.57 -22.35
C PHE A 39 -6.08 -15.78 -23.83
N ILE A 40 -6.76 -16.88 -24.14
CA ILE A 40 -7.27 -17.20 -25.46
C ILE A 40 -8.80 -16.98 -25.44
N GLN A 41 -9.33 -16.49 -26.56
CA GLN A 41 -10.77 -16.46 -26.80
C GLN A 41 -11.13 -17.64 -27.71
N ASP A 42 -12.08 -18.47 -27.29
CA ASP A 42 -12.58 -19.60 -28.08
C ASP A 42 -13.36 -19.09 -29.30
N ASP A 43 -12.93 -19.47 -30.50
CA ASP A 43 -13.55 -19.08 -31.76
C ASP A 43 -14.98 -19.63 -31.92
N TYR A 44 -15.25 -20.84 -31.41
CA TYR A 44 -16.60 -21.41 -31.41
C TYR A 44 -17.54 -20.57 -30.54
N GLU A 45 -17.06 -20.15 -29.37
CA GLU A 45 -17.83 -19.32 -28.46
C GLU A 45 -18.01 -17.90 -28.99
N LYS A 46 -17.00 -17.31 -29.64
CA LYS A 46 -17.15 -16.03 -30.35
C LYS A 46 -18.28 -16.07 -31.35
N GLU A 47 -18.38 -17.14 -32.14
CA GLU A 47 -19.46 -17.30 -33.12
C GLU A 47 -20.83 -17.38 -32.42
N LYS A 48 -20.89 -18.10 -31.29
CA LYS A 48 -22.10 -18.23 -30.47
C LYS A 48 -22.52 -16.88 -29.85
N ILE A 49 -21.57 -16.12 -29.34
CA ILE A 49 -21.77 -14.76 -28.79
C ILE A 49 -22.25 -13.82 -29.90
N ASN A 50 -21.64 -13.84 -31.08
CA ASN A 50 -22.06 -13.00 -32.21
C ASN A 50 -23.51 -13.28 -32.60
N LYS A 51 -23.90 -14.56 -32.67
CA LYS A 51 -25.31 -14.95 -32.92
C LYS A 51 -26.24 -14.42 -31.82
N LEU A 52 -25.84 -14.53 -30.55
CA LEU A 52 -26.62 -14.03 -29.42
C LEU A 52 -26.81 -12.51 -29.48
N LEU A 53 -25.75 -11.77 -29.80
CA LEU A 53 -25.79 -10.31 -29.93
C LEU A 53 -26.68 -9.87 -31.08
N ILE A 54 -26.62 -10.54 -32.23
CA ILE A 54 -27.52 -10.26 -33.36
C ILE A 54 -28.97 -10.42 -32.92
N ASP A 55 -29.30 -11.54 -32.27
CA ASP A 55 -30.66 -11.83 -31.81
C ASP A 55 -31.14 -10.78 -30.79
N TYR A 56 -30.27 -10.35 -29.88
CA TYR A 56 -30.53 -9.26 -28.93
C TYR A 56 -30.80 -7.92 -29.62
N PHE A 57 -29.93 -7.47 -30.53
CA PHE A 57 -30.07 -6.17 -31.18
C PHE A 57 -31.26 -6.12 -32.12
N VAL A 58 -31.58 -7.23 -32.78
CA VAL A 58 -32.85 -7.35 -33.51
C VAL A 58 -34.02 -7.19 -32.55
N PHE A 59 -33.99 -7.89 -31.41
CA PHE A 59 -35.08 -7.83 -30.43
C PHE A 59 -35.32 -6.40 -29.95
N VAL A 60 -34.27 -5.72 -29.50
CA VAL A 60 -34.35 -4.33 -29.01
C VAL A 60 -34.80 -3.39 -30.10
N SER A 61 -34.20 -3.47 -31.30
CA SER A 61 -34.53 -2.58 -32.42
C SER A 61 -35.98 -2.76 -32.89
N LEU A 62 -36.45 -4.01 -33.00
CA LEU A 62 -37.85 -4.29 -33.31
C LEU A 62 -38.76 -3.77 -32.21
N SER A 63 -38.47 -4.03 -30.94
CA SER A 63 -39.26 -3.52 -29.81
C SER A 63 -39.36 -1.99 -29.82
N GLN A 64 -38.28 -1.28 -30.18
CA GLN A 64 -38.27 0.19 -30.28
C GLN A 64 -39.06 0.70 -31.48
N LEU A 65 -38.90 0.11 -32.67
CA LEU A 65 -39.66 0.49 -33.86
C LEU A 65 -41.17 0.28 -33.66
N VAL A 66 -41.51 -0.81 -32.98
CA VAL A 66 -42.86 -1.16 -32.56
C VAL A 66 -43.37 -0.12 -31.54
N SER A 67 -42.59 0.20 -30.51
CA SER A 67 -43.04 1.18 -29.50
C SER A 67 -43.18 2.61 -30.04
N ASN A 68 -42.33 3.01 -31.00
CA ASN A 68 -42.26 4.37 -31.53
C ASN A 68 -43.21 4.65 -32.70
N GLY A 69 -43.98 3.65 -33.18
CA GLY A 69 -44.95 3.83 -34.26
C GLY A 69 -44.37 4.22 -35.63
N LYS A 70 -43.04 4.15 -35.81
CA LYS A 70 -42.32 4.57 -37.03
C LYS A 70 -42.55 3.64 -38.23
N ILE A 71 -43.08 2.44 -38.01
CA ILE A 71 -43.51 1.57 -39.10
C ILE A 71 -44.95 1.98 -39.48
N THR A 72 -45.10 2.64 -40.64
CA THR A 72 -46.41 2.94 -41.23
C THR A 72 -47.07 1.64 -41.70
N LEU A 73 -48.10 1.19 -40.98
CA LEU A 73 -48.67 -0.15 -41.15
C LEU A 73 -50.11 -0.14 -41.67
N LYS A 74 -50.45 -1.19 -42.44
CA LYS A 74 -51.82 -1.46 -42.91
C LYS A 74 -52.62 -2.12 -41.77
N LYS A 75 -53.96 -2.06 -41.83
CA LYS A 75 -54.87 -2.62 -40.79
C LYS A 75 -54.61 -4.10 -40.42
N SER A 76 -54.08 -4.92 -41.33
CA SER A 76 -53.68 -6.31 -41.10
C SER A 76 -52.52 -6.48 -40.12
N ASP A 77 -51.67 -5.48 -39.97
CA ASP A 77 -50.39 -5.63 -39.26
C ASP A 77 -50.51 -5.28 -37.76
N ARG A 78 -51.61 -4.61 -37.37
CA ARG A 78 -51.91 -4.24 -35.98
C ARG A 78 -52.12 -5.46 -35.07
N LEU A 79 -52.64 -6.55 -35.63
CA LEU A 79 -52.84 -7.82 -34.92
C LEU A 79 -51.51 -8.56 -34.69
N ILE A 80 -50.63 -8.54 -35.69
CA ILE A 80 -49.27 -9.06 -35.64
C ILE A 80 -48.48 -8.33 -34.55
N PHE A 81 -48.64 -7.01 -34.48
CA PHE A 81 -47.97 -6.15 -33.51
C PHE A 81 -48.37 -6.42 -32.05
N ASN A 82 -49.67 -6.57 -31.79
CA ASN A 82 -50.14 -6.92 -30.44
C ASN A 82 -49.68 -8.30 -30.01
N THR A 83 -49.52 -9.22 -30.96
CA THR A 83 -48.95 -10.55 -30.71
C THR A 83 -47.47 -10.44 -30.36
N ILE A 84 -46.69 -9.70 -31.16
CA ILE A 84 -45.27 -9.43 -30.91
C ILE A 84 -45.04 -8.72 -29.56
N ASN A 85 -45.84 -7.72 -29.21
CA ASN A 85 -45.73 -7.02 -27.92
C ASN A 85 -46.03 -7.90 -26.72
N LYS A 86 -47.00 -8.83 -26.84
CA LYS A 86 -47.28 -9.82 -25.80
C LYS A 86 -46.11 -10.79 -25.63
N GLU A 87 -45.52 -11.26 -26.73
CA GLU A 87 -44.31 -12.09 -26.71
C GLU A 87 -43.12 -11.37 -26.05
N PHE A 88 -42.90 -10.08 -26.36
CA PHE A 88 -41.86 -9.27 -25.71
C PHE A 88 -42.09 -9.12 -24.21
N SER A 89 -43.34 -8.88 -23.79
CA SER A 89 -43.71 -8.74 -22.38
C SER A 89 -43.52 -10.07 -21.62
N LEU A 90 -43.89 -11.19 -22.25
CA LEU A 90 -43.70 -12.53 -21.70
C LEU A 90 -42.20 -12.85 -21.56
N TYR A 91 -41.40 -12.53 -22.57
CA TYR A 91 -39.96 -12.76 -22.54
C TYR A 91 -39.28 -11.95 -21.43
N LYS A 92 -39.64 -10.68 -21.26
CA LYS A 92 -39.19 -9.88 -20.11
C LYS A 92 -39.59 -10.50 -18.77
N ALA A 93 -40.78 -11.09 -18.66
CA ALA A 93 -41.21 -11.79 -17.44
C ALA A 93 -40.40 -13.08 -17.17
N ILE A 94 -39.97 -13.78 -18.22
CA ILE A 94 -39.07 -14.95 -18.11
C ILE A 94 -37.69 -14.49 -17.63
N LEU A 95 -37.13 -13.43 -18.21
CA LEU A 95 -35.82 -12.91 -17.82
C LEU A 95 -35.77 -12.46 -16.35
N LYS A 96 -36.88 -11.95 -15.79
CA LYS A 96 -36.98 -11.64 -14.36
C LYS A 96 -36.80 -12.87 -13.45
N LYS A 97 -37.12 -14.07 -13.94
CA LYS A 97 -36.94 -15.34 -13.21
C LYS A 97 -35.59 -15.98 -13.50
N ASN A 98 -35.08 -15.80 -14.72
CA ASN A 98 -33.80 -16.33 -15.17
C ASN A 98 -33.06 -15.25 -15.97
N PRO A 99 -32.17 -14.47 -15.34
CA PRO A 99 -31.59 -13.26 -15.93
C PRO A 99 -30.47 -13.60 -16.92
N TYR A 100 -30.74 -14.48 -17.87
CA TYR A 100 -29.83 -14.85 -18.95
C TYR A 100 -30.60 -14.74 -20.26
N PHE A 101 -30.16 -13.83 -21.12
CA PHE A 101 -30.72 -13.68 -22.45
C PHE A 101 -30.28 -14.88 -23.29
N ASP A 102 -31.22 -15.65 -23.83
CA ASP A 102 -30.92 -16.77 -24.70
C ASP A 102 -31.56 -16.55 -26.08
N ARG A 103 -31.16 -17.37 -27.05
CA ARG A 103 -31.74 -17.30 -28.39
C ARG A 103 -33.22 -17.69 -28.34
N ILE A 104 -34.07 -16.88 -28.96
CA ILE A 104 -35.51 -17.10 -29.00
C ILE A 104 -35.84 -17.95 -30.25
N PRO A 105 -36.28 -19.21 -30.10
CA PRO A 105 -36.63 -20.05 -31.25
C PRO A 105 -37.75 -19.40 -32.09
N GLY A 106 -37.58 -19.34 -33.41
CA GLY A 106 -38.54 -18.72 -34.33
C GLY A 106 -38.38 -17.20 -34.52
N PHE A 107 -37.85 -16.48 -33.53
CA PHE A 107 -37.56 -15.05 -33.66
C PHE A 107 -36.49 -14.78 -34.72
N ASN A 108 -35.49 -15.66 -34.87
CA ASN A 108 -34.45 -15.51 -35.91
C ASN A 108 -34.99 -15.58 -37.34
N MET A 109 -36.11 -16.27 -37.55
CA MET A 109 -36.79 -16.30 -38.84
C MET A 109 -37.51 -14.98 -39.11
N ILE A 110 -38.20 -14.44 -38.09
CA ILE A 110 -38.86 -13.12 -38.13
C ILE A 110 -37.82 -12.00 -38.28
N ALA A 111 -36.69 -12.10 -37.59
CA ALA A 111 -35.52 -11.24 -37.69
C ALA A 111 -35.03 -11.16 -39.13
N LYS A 112 -34.65 -12.30 -39.72
CA LYS A 112 -34.18 -12.39 -41.11
C LYS A 112 -35.21 -11.87 -42.11
N MET A 113 -36.49 -12.20 -41.92
CA MET A 113 -37.56 -11.75 -42.81
C MET A 113 -37.80 -10.23 -42.73
N THR A 114 -37.75 -9.64 -41.54
CA THR A 114 -37.97 -8.20 -41.34
C THR A 114 -36.73 -7.37 -41.70
N ALA A 115 -35.53 -7.84 -41.35
CA ALA A 115 -34.22 -7.32 -41.74
C ALA A 115 -34.08 -7.22 -43.26
N SER A 116 -34.41 -8.29 -43.99
CA SER A 116 -34.33 -8.31 -45.47
C SER A 116 -35.25 -7.29 -46.16
N LYS A 117 -36.24 -6.73 -45.44
CA LYS A 117 -37.24 -5.80 -45.97
C LYS A 117 -37.12 -4.37 -45.43
N SER A 118 -36.29 -4.13 -44.41
CA SER A 118 -36.12 -2.82 -43.79
C SER A 118 -34.65 -2.47 -43.64
N LYS A 119 -34.17 -1.53 -44.47
CA LYS A 119 -32.82 -0.98 -44.37
C LYS A 119 -32.57 -0.35 -43.00
N GLU A 120 -33.55 0.40 -42.48
CA GLU A 120 -33.46 1.06 -41.17
C GLU A 120 -33.22 0.07 -40.01
N LEU A 121 -33.86 -1.11 -40.05
CA LEU A 121 -33.65 -2.14 -39.04
C LEU A 121 -32.25 -2.76 -39.14
N ASN A 122 -31.76 -3.04 -40.36
CA ASN A 122 -30.41 -3.57 -40.54
C ASN A 122 -29.34 -2.59 -40.05
N ASP A 123 -29.50 -1.31 -40.41
CA ASP A 123 -28.58 -0.25 -40.01
C ASP A 123 -28.55 -0.12 -38.47
N ALA A 124 -29.73 -0.17 -37.81
CA ALA A 124 -29.82 -0.12 -36.35
C ALA A 124 -29.18 -1.34 -35.65
N VAL A 125 -29.37 -2.55 -36.19
CA VAL A 125 -28.78 -3.77 -35.64
C VAL A 125 -27.26 -3.75 -35.79
N GLN A 126 -26.76 -3.37 -36.97
CA GLN A 126 -25.33 -3.29 -37.25
C GLN A 126 -24.66 -2.24 -36.37
N GLN A 127 -25.28 -1.07 -36.23
CA GLN A 127 -24.81 -0.01 -35.34
C GLN A 127 -24.73 -0.51 -33.89
N GLY A 128 -25.79 -1.16 -33.38
CA GLY A 128 -25.80 -1.69 -32.02
C GLY A 128 -24.71 -2.74 -31.75
N LEU A 129 -24.48 -3.63 -32.72
CA LEU A 129 -23.40 -4.63 -32.67
C LEU A 129 -22.02 -3.97 -32.59
N GLU A 130 -21.75 -3.02 -33.47
CA GLU A 130 -20.47 -2.29 -33.50
C GLU A 130 -20.24 -1.50 -32.20
N GLU A 131 -21.26 -0.78 -31.72
CA GLU A 131 -21.20 -0.06 -30.45
C GLU A 131 -20.92 -0.99 -29.26
N PHE A 132 -21.59 -2.16 -29.21
CA PHE A 132 -21.37 -3.14 -28.16
C PHE A 132 -19.97 -3.72 -28.18
N GLN A 133 -19.50 -4.15 -29.36
CA GLN A 133 -18.16 -4.71 -29.54
C GLN A 133 -17.09 -3.69 -29.18
N ASN A 134 -17.22 -2.44 -29.64
CA ASN A 134 -16.31 -1.35 -29.30
C ASN A 134 -16.29 -1.08 -27.79
N LYS A 135 -17.47 -1.02 -27.16
CA LYS A 135 -17.60 -0.84 -25.70
C LYS A 135 -16.94 -1.99 -24.94
N MET A 136 -17.21 -3.23 -25.33
CA MET A 136 -16.63 -4.43 -24.71
C MET A 136 -15.11 -4.46 -24.82
N ASN A 137 -14.56 -4.22 -26.01
CA ASN A 137 -13.11 -4.14 -26.22
C ASN A 137 -12.48 -3.05 -25.36
N THR A 138 -13.10 -1.87 -25.32
CA THR A 138 -12.65 -0.76 -24.46
C THR A 138 -12.70 -1.14 -22.99
N THR A 139 -13.76 -1.83 -22.53
CA THR A 139 -13.88 -2.27 -21.14
C THR A 139 -12.83 -3.32 -20.78
N ILE A 140 -12.55 -4.28 -21.64
CA ILE A 140 -11.51 -5.31 -21.41
C ILE A 140 -10.13 -4.65 -21.32
N GLU A 141 -9.79 -3.75 -22.24
CA GLU A 141 -8.50 -3.06 -22.21
C GLU A 141 -8.36 -2.15 -21.00
N LYS A 142 -9.43 -1.44 -20.61
CA LYS A 142 -9.46 -0.69 -19.35
C LYS A 142 -9.29 -1.59 -18.13
N ALA A 143 -9.95 -2.74 -18.07
CA ALA A 143 -9.81 -3.66 -16.95
C ALA A 143 -8.35 -4.14 -16.78
N LYS A 144 -7.65 -4.41 -17.89
CA LYS A 144 -6.21 -4.73 -17.86
C LYS A 144 -5.36 -3.55 -17.39
N GLU A 145 -5.67 -2.33 -17.87
CA GLU A 145 -4.96 -1.10 -17.48
C GLU A 145 -5.18 -0.69 -16.03
N ASP A 146 -6.37 -0.97 -15.52
CA ASP A 146 -6.79 -0.65 -14.16
C ASP A 146 -6.38 -1.72 -13.15
N ALA A 147 -6.08 -2.94 -13.59
CA ALA A 147 -5.64 -4.02 -12.72
C ALA A 147 -4.36 -3.66 -11.97
N LEU A 148 -4.38 -3.91 -10.67
CA LEU A 148 -3.30 -3.69 -9.72
C LEU A 148 -3.09 -4.98 -8.94
N VAL A 149 -1.91 -5.58 -9.05
CA VAL A 149 -1.61 -6.90 -8.48
C VAL A 149 -0.37 -6.83 -7.59
N SER A 150 -0.42 -7.47 -6.43
CA SER A 150 0.78 -7.81 -5.66
C SER A 150 0.87 -9.32 -5.47
N CYS A 151 2.09 -9.84 -5.58
CA CYS A 151 2.37 -11.27 -5.63
C CYS A 151 3.16 -11.70 -4.40
N PHE A 152 2.71 -12.77 -3.76
CA PHE A 152 3.30 -13.42 -2.59
C PHE A 152 3.52 -14.90 -2.88
N SER A 153 4.23 -15.60 -2.02
CA SER A 153 4.45 -17.04 -2.08
C SER A 153 3.95 -17.71 -0.81
N LYS A 154 3.60 -18.99 -0.87
CA LYS A 154 3.34 -19.82 0.32
C LYS A 154 4.60 -20.36 0.99
N ARG A 155 5.78 -20.15 0.40
CA ARG A 155 7.06 -20.64 0.93
C ARG A 155 8.15 -19.57 0.94
N ASN A 156 8.99 -19.60 1.97
CA ASN A 156 10.18 -18.73 2.13
C ASN A 156 11.52 -19.43 1.81
N ASN A 157 11.50 -20.73 1.47
CA ASN A 157 12.71 -21.55 1.30
C ASN A 157 13.02 -21.91 -0.17
N SER A 158 12.33 -21.31 -1.14
CA SER A 158 12.53 -21.61 -2.57
C SER A 158 13.79 -20.92 -3.12
N MET A 159 14.80 -21.70 -3.50
CA MET A 159 16.06 -21.18 -4.07
C MET A 159 15.83 -20.32 -5.32
N LEU A 160 14.90 -20.70 -6.19
CA LEU A 160 14.56 -19.92 -7.39
C LEU A 160 13.90 -18.58 -7.04
N MET A 161 13.01 -18.57 -6.02
CA MET A 161 12.40 -17.32 -5.56
C MET A 161 13.44 -16.34 -5.01
N TRP A 162 14.37 -16.84 -4.19
CA TRP A 162 15.49 -16.03 -3.69
C TRP A 162 16.39 -15.50 -4.83
N SER A 163 16.58 -16.30 -5.88
CA SER A 163 17.37 -15.93 -7.05
C SER A 163 16.72 -14.81 -7.87
N HIS A 164 15.43 -14.95 -8.19
CA HIS A 164 14.70 -14.03 -9.06
C HIS A 164 14.21 -12.76 -8.35
N TYR A 165 13.66 -12.91 -7.14
CA TYR A 165 12.89 -11.84 -6.49
C TYR A 165 13.59 -11.23 -5.27
N ALA A 166 14.63 -11.86 -4.74
CA ALA A 166 15.44 -11.33 -3.64
C ALA A 166 16.87 -10.99 -4.08
N SER A 167 17.01 -10.35 -5.23
CA SER A 167 18.29 -9.81 -5.75
C SER A 167 19.44 -10.84 -5.73
N SER A 168 19.18 -12.06 -6.20
CA SER A 168 20.16 -13.17 -6.17
C SER A 168 20.65 -13.49 -4.76
N HIS A 169 19.70 -13.72 -3.83
CA HIS A 169 19.94 -13.99 -2.41
C HIS A 169 20.57 -12.84 -1.61
N ARG A 170 20.64 -11.62 -2.16
CA ARG A 170 21.10 -10.42 -1.43
C ARG A 170 19.97 -9.61 -0.79
N GLY A 171 18.73 -9.96 -1.11
CA GLY A 171 17.52 -9.32 -0.58
C GLY A 171 16.97 -10.01 0.65
N VAL A 172 15.66 -9.87 0.85
CA VAL A 172 14.94 -10.40 2.01
C VAL A 172 13.61 -11.04 1.58
N CYS A 173 12.99 -11.73 2.53
CA CYS A 173 11.66 -12.28 2.40
C CYS A 173 10.84 -11.89 3.63
N PHE A 174 9.76 -11.14 3.45
CA PHE A 174 8.83 -10.80 4.53
C PHE A 174 7.79 -11.88 4.72
N GLU A 175 7.41 -12.17 5.95
CA GLU A 175 6.29 -13.04 6.29
C GLU A 175 5.11 -12.22 6.78
N TYR A 176 3.92 -12.55 6.30
CA TYR A 176 2.67 -11.95 6.73
C TYR A 176 1.65 -13.04 7.10
N ASP A 177 0.75 -12.71 8.01
CA ASP A 177 -0.51 -13.41 8.11
C ASP A 177 -1.36 -13.11 6.89
N ARG A 178 -1.79 -14.15 6.16
CA ARG A 178 -2.62 -14.01 4.97
C ARG A 178 -3.98 -13.43 5.36
N PRO A 179 -4.37 -12.26 4.81
CA PRO A 179 -5.74 -11.79 4.94
C PRO A 179 -6.71 -12.77 4.26
N GLU A 180 -7.84 -13.08 4.90
CA GLU A 180 -8.82 -14.04 4.35
C GLU A 180 -9.49 -13.53 3.07
N LYS A 181 -9.63 -12.20 2.94
CA LYS A 181 -10.31 -11.52 1.83
C LYS A 181 -9.30 -10.98 0.84
N ASP A 182 -9.61 -11.07 -0.46
CA ASP A 182 -8.88 -10.47 -1.59
C ASP A 182 -7.51 -11.10 -1.95
N PHE A 183 -7.05 -12.11 -1.21
CA PHE A 183 -5.83 -12.86 -1.51
C PHE A 183 -6.17 -14.27 -2.00
N MET A 184 -5.91 -14.56 -3.26
CA MET A 184 -6.26 -15.83 -3.89
C MET A 184 -5.03 -16.58 -4.41
N ASP A 185 -5.14 -17.91 -4.40
CA ASP A 185 -4.09 -18.78 -4.91
C ASP A 185 -4.06 -18.72 -6.44
N VAL A 186 -2.84 -18.72 -7.00
CA VAL A 186 -2.64 -18.86 -8.44
C VAL A 186 -2.85 -20.32 -8.85
N ASN A 187 -3.57 -20.51 -9.95
CA ASN A 187 -3.79 -21.78 -10.60
C ASN A 187 -2.75 -21.99 -11.73
N TYR A 188 -1.96 -23.04 -11.61
CA TYR A 188 -0.91 -23.34 -12.58
C TYR A 188 -1.43 -24.27 -13.67
N LYS A 189 -1.27 -23.86 -14.93
CA LYS A 189 -1.74 -24.61 -16.10
C LYS A 189 -0.66 -24.64 -17.19
N LYS A 190 -0.62 -25.73 -17.96
CA LYS A 190 0.20 -25.83 -19.17
C LYS A 190 -0.38 -25.00 -20.32
N ASP A 191 -1.69 -25.10 -20.51
CA ASP A 191 -2.42 -24.40 -21.55
C ASP A 191 -2.91 -23.05 -21.03
N ARG A 192 -2.94 -22.04 -21.92
CA ARG A 192 -3.46 -20.71 -21.57
C ARG A 192 -4.93 -20.79 -21.18
N PRO A 193 -5.39 -19.96 -20.22
CA PRO A 193 -6.80 -19.91 -19.87
C PRO A 193 -7.64 -19.48 -21.07
N VAL A 194 -8.73 -20.21 -21.29
CA VAL A 194 -9.76 -19.87 -22.27
C VAL A 194 -10.86 -19.13 -21.52
N ILE A 195 -11.15 -17.87 -21.90
CA ILE A 195 -12.23 -17.13 -21.27
C ILE A 195 -13.55 -17.50 -21.91
N HIS A 196 -14.50 -17.92 -21.08
CA HIS A 196 -15.86 -18.25 -21.49
C HIS A 196 -16.86 -17.13 -21.21
N LEU A 197 -17.02 -16.20 -22.17
CA LEU A 197 -17.83 -14.99 -21.99
C LEU A 197 -19.33 -15.16 -22.28
N TYR A 198 -19.77 -16.27 -22.86
CA TYR A 198 -21.17 -16.42 -23.30
C TYR A 198 -22.15 -16.18 -22.16
N LYS A 199 -21.88 -16.77 -20.99
CA LYS A 199 -22.75 -16.65 -19.82
C LYS A 199 -22.77 -15.23 -19.27
N SER A 200 -21.61 -14.59 -19.15
CA SER A 200 -21.49 -13.20 -18.68
C SER A 200 -22.16 -12.20 -19.63
N ILE A 201 -21.99 -12.38 -20.94
CA ILE A 201 -22.64 -11.54 -21.96
C ILE A 201 -24.15 -11.78 -21.94
N SER A 202 -24.61 -13.03 -21.94
CA SER A 202 -26.03 -13.39 -21.84
C SER A 202 -26.70 -12.73 -20.64
N HIS A 203 -26.02 -12.74 -19.50
CA HIS A 203 -26.48 -12.07 -18.30
C HIS A 203 -26.55 -10.55 -18.45
N LEU A 204 -25.47 -9.92 -18.91
CA LEU A 204 -25.40 -8.49 -19.15
C LEU A 204 -26.50 -7.99 -20.11
N LEU A 205 -26.78 -8.76 -21.17
CA LEU A 205 -27.85 -8.45 -22.11
C LEU A 205 -29.23 -8.52 -21.44
N ALA A 206 -29.47 -9.50 -20.57
CA ALA A 206 -30.72 -9.59 -19.82
C ALA A 206 -30.90 -8.40 -18.88
N LEU A 207 -29.86 -8.02 -18.12
CA LEU A 207 -29.88 -6.87 -17.23
C LEU A 207 -30.15 -5.56 -17.99
N ASN A 208 -29.49 -5.34 -19.13
CA ASN A 208 -29.74 -4.20 -19.99
C ASN A 208 -31.19 -4.15 -20.50
N LEU A 209 -31.75 -5.30 -20.88
CA LEU A 209 -33.13 -5.39 -21.38
C LEU A 209 -34.19 -5.14 -20.30
N LEU A 210 -33.86 -5.50 -19.06
CA LEU A 210 -34.69 -5.31 -17.88
C LEU A 210 -34.45 -3.94 -17.20
N GLU A 211 -33.43 -3.21 -17.62
CA GLU A 211 -32.96 -1.96 -17.00
C GLU A 211 -32.65 -2.15 -15.50
N ILE A 212 -32.07 -3.29 -15.15
CA ILE A 212 -31.71 -3.64 -13.77
C ILE A 212 -30.24 -3.32 -13.53
N GLN A 213 -29.96 -2.63 -12.42
CA GLN A 213 -28.62 -2.53 -11.87
C GLN A 213 -28.44 -3.58 -10.78
N GLU A 214 -27.42 -4.42 -10.91
CA GLU A 214 -27.04 -5.37 -9.87
C GLU A 214 -26.13 -4.75 -8.82
N ASP A 215 -26.17 -5.30 -7.61
CA ASP A 215 -25.17 -5.04 -6.59
C ASP A 215 -23.77 -5.57 -6.99
N ALA A 216 -22.73 -5.07 -6.32
CA ALA A 216 -21.34 -5.35 -6.70
C ALA A 216 -20.96 -6.84 -6.56
N GLU A 217 -21.51 -7.56 -5.59
CA GLU A 217 -21.16 -8.96 -5.34
C GLU A 217 -21.67 -9.86 -6.47
N LYS A 218 -22.92 -9.67 -6.89
CA LYS A 218 -23.48 -10.40 -8.04
C LYS A 218 -22.75 -10.11 -9.35
N GLN A 219 -22.32 -8.87 -9.55
CA GLN A 219 -21.50 -8.51 -10.70
C GLN A 219 -20.19 -9.30 -10.70
N ILE A 220 -19.47 -9.37 -9.57
CA ILE A 220 -18.21 -10.12 -9.48
C ILE A 220 -18.44 -11.60 -9.83
N GLU A 221 -19.47 -12.23 -9.26
CA GLU A 221 -19.78 -13.64 -9.55
C GLU A 221 -20.12 -13.86 -11.04
N SER A 222 -20.88 -12.95 -11.64
CA SER A 222 -21.27 -13.00 -13.06
C SER A 222 -20.10 -12.77 -14.03
N PHE A 223 -19.01 -12.14 -13.59
CA PHE A 223 -17.84 -11.81 -14.39
C PHE A 223 -16.55 -12.50 -13.92
N LYS A 224 -16.65 -13.52 -13.06
CA LYS A 224 -15.47 -14.22 -12.50
C LYS A 224 -14.54 -14.83 -13.55
N ASP A 225 -15.09 -15.26 -14.69
CA ASP A 225 -14.30 -15.86 -15.77
C ASP A 225 -13.37 -14.83 -16.44
N ILE A 226 -13.68 -13.53 -16.32
CA ILE A 226 -12.79 -12.43 -16.74
C ILE A 226 -11.63 -12.25 -15.76
N LEU A 227 -11.81 -12.64 -14.50
CA LEU A 227 -10.79 -12.56 -13.46
C LEU A 227 -9.81 -13.74 -13.48
N ASP A 228 -10.24 -14.92 -13.96
CA ASP A 228 -9.42 -16.15 -14.01
C ASP A 228 -8.01 -15.97 -14.61
N PRO A 229 -7.81 -15.19 -15.70
CA PRO A 229 -6.48 -14.95 -16.23
C PRO A 229 -5.52 -14.29 -15.23
N PHE A 230 -6.00 -13.38 -14.37
CA PHE A 230 -5.14 -12.73 -13.37
C PHE A 230 -4.64 -13.69 -12.28
N PHE A 231 -5.28 -14.85 -12.16
CA PHE A 231 -4.92 -15.91 -11.21
C PHE A 231 -4.50 -17.19 -11.91
N THR A 232 -4.20 -17.16 -13.22
CA THR A 232 -3.68 -18.32 -13.96
C THR A 232 -2.28 -18.03 -14.45
N LYS A 233 -1.35 -18.97 -14.23
CA LYS A 233 0.06 -18.84 -14.64
C LYS A 233 0.58 -20.14 -15.25
N SER A 234 1.65 -20.05 -16.05
CA SER A 234 2.30 -21.24 -16.62
C SER A 234 2.79 -22.19 -15.52
N GLU A 235 2.64 -23.49 -15.73
CA GLU A 235 3.15 -24.54 -14.83
C GLU A 235 4.66 -24.48 -14.61
N ASP A 236 5.41 -23.86 -15.53
CA ASP A 236 6.86 -23.61 -15.39
C ASP A 236 7.19 -22.78 -14.14
N TRP A 237 6.25 -21.95 -13.67
CA TRP A 237 6.37 -21.10 -12.48
C TRP A 237 5.69 -21.70 -11.23
N SER A 238 5.26 -22.96 -11.28
CA SER A 238 4.54 -23.61 -10.16
C SER A 238 5.35 -23.66 -8.86
N TYR A 239 6.67 -23.58 -8.94
CA TYR A 239 7.57 -23.52 -7.78
C TYR A 239 7.42 -22.24 -6.93
N GLU A 240 6.76 -21.21 -7.45
CA GLU A 240 6.51 -19.96 -6.71
C GLU A 240 5.43 -20.13 -5.65
N GLU A 241 4.52 -21.10 -5.80
CA GLU A 241 3.34 -21.30 -4.94
C GLU A 241 2.62 -19.97 -4.66
N GLU A 242 2.30 -19.27 -5.73
CA GLU A 242 1.96 -17.85 -5.74
C GLU A 242 0.56 -17.59 -5.16
N VAL A 243 0.46 -16.51 -4.38
CA VAL A 243 -0.78 -15.93 -3.87
C VAL A 243 -0.83 -14.49 -4.34
N ARG A 244 -1.93 -14.07 -4.98
CA ARG A 244 -2.12 -12.73 -5.51
C ARG A 244 -3.22 -12.00 -4.79
N CYS A 245 -3.04 -10.70 -4.58
CA CYS A 245 -4.14 -9.78 -4.37
C CYS A 245 -4.41 -8.97 -5.65
N LEU A 246 -5.68 -8.66 -5.91
CA LEU A 246 -6.12 -7.95 -7.11
C LEU A 246 -7.01 -6.76 -6.74
N TYR A 247 -6.59 -5.58 -7.16
CA TYR A 247 -7.28 -4.30 -6.95
C TYR A 247 -7.47 -3.57 -8.29
N SER A 248 -8.28 -2.49 -8.27
CA SER A 248 -8.56 -1.66 -9.43
C SER A 248 -8.26 -0.19 -9.16
N LYS A 249 -7.60 0.49 -10.11
CA LYS A 249 -7.37 1.95 -10.08
C LYS A 249 -8.66 2.77 -10.02
N THR A 250 -9.72 2.28 -10.63
CA THR A 250 -11.00 3.03 -10.74
C THR A 250 -11.93 2.84 -9.55
N LYS A 251 -11.67 1.82 -8.73
CA LYS A 251 -12.35 1.56 -7.45
C LYS A 251 -11.29 1.22 -6.41
N LEU A 252 -10.56 2.26 -5.98
CA LEU A 252 -9.55 2.11 -4.95
C LEU A 252 -10.22 1.71 -3.64
N ASP A 253 -9.74 0.61 -3.08
CA ASP A 253 -10.05 0.24 -1.70
C ASP A 253 -9.42 1.29 -0.76
N ASN A 254 -10.00 1.50 0.42
CA ASN A 254 -9.47 2.44 1.40
C ASN A 254 -8.04 2.09 1.84
N LYS A 255 -7.63 0.83 1.69
CA LYS A 255 -6.27 0.35 1.95
C LYS A 255 -5.29 0.59 0.80
N VAL A 256 -5.74 1.13 -0.33
CA VAL A 256 -4.90 1.37 -1.50
C VAL A 256 -4.77 2.86 -1.77
N HIS A 257 -3.54 3.36 -1.74
CA HIS A 257 -3.23 4.75 -2.05
C HIS A 257 -2.12 4.87 -3.10
N PHE A 258 -2.02 6.04 -3.74
CA PHE A 258 -0.95 6.34 -4.70
C PHE A 258 0.06 7.29 -4.05
N ASP A 259 1.32 6.87 -3.96
CA ASP A 259 2.39 7.63 -3.27
C ASP A 259 3.07 8.69 -4.16
N GLY A 260 2.52 8.95 -5.35
CA GLY A 260 3.11 9.80 -6.38
C GLY A 260 3.94 9.04 -7.42
N LYS A 261 4.28 7.77 -7.16
CA LYS A 261 5.07 6.91 -8.06
C LYS A 261 4.42 5.55 -8.30
N ARG A 262 3.84 4.93 -7.29
CA ARG A 262 3.25 3.58 -7.30
C ARG A 262 1.97 3.53 -6.49
N TYR A 263 1.15 2.54 -6.81
CA TYR A 263 0.03 2.16 -5.95
C TYR A 263 0.55 1.27 -4.84
N ILE A 264 0.20 1.61 -3.59
CA ILE A 264 0.62 0.91 -2.39
C ILE A 264 -0.60 0.33 -1.72
N LEU A 265 -0.56 -0.96 -1.42
CA LEU A 265 -1.52 -1.63 -0.54
C LEU A 265 -0.99 -1.57 0.89
N GLU A 266 -1.72 -0.90 1.77
CA GLU A 266 -1.48 -0.89 3.20
C GLU A 266 -1.65 -2.30 3.78
N MET A 267 -0.64 -2.73 4.53
CA MET A 267 -0.57 -4.05 5.15
C MET A 267 -0.17 -3.88 6.61
N ASP A 268 -0.61 -4.82 7.45
CA ASP A 268 -0.07 -4.93 8.80
C ASP A 268 1.44 -5.21 8.76
N TYR A 269 2.12 -4.96 9.89
CA TYR A 269 3.54 -5.25 10.00
C TYR A 269 3.84 -6.74 9.70
N PRO A 270 4.96 -7.03 9.01
CA PRO A 270 5.35 -8.41 8.78
C PRO A 270 5.60 -9.11 10.12
N THR A 271 5.20 -10.38 10.22
CA THR A 271 5.41 -11.18 11.44
C THR A 271 6.85 -11.67 11.58
N ALA A 272 7.62 -11.67 10.49
CA ALA A 272 9.04 -11.96 10.47
C ALA A 272 9.71 -11.43 9.20
N ILE A 273 11.04 -11.25 9.27
CA ILE A 273 11.89 -10.94 8.12
C ILE A 273 12.98 -12.01 7.99
N TYR A 274 13.08 -12.62 6.83
CA TYR A 274 14.14 -13.55 6.50
C TYR A 274 15.20 -12.85 5.62
N ILE A 275 16.47 -12.97 5.99
CA ILE A 275 17.60 -12.31 5.33
C ILE A 275 18.30 -13.30 4.40
N GLY A 276 18.48 -12.93 3.14
CA GLY A 276 19.13 -13.78 2.15
C GLY A 276 20.58 -14.12 2.50
N CYS A 277 21.04 -15.31 2.10
CA CYS A 277 22.36 -15.84 2.47
C CYS A 277 23.56 -15.05 1.94
N ASN A 278 23.35 -14.16 0.95
CA ASN A 278 24.38 -13.28 0.41
C ASN A 278 24.12 -11.80 0.77
N ALA A 279 23.11 -11.49 1.58
CA ALA A 279 22.78 -10.11 1.96
C ALA A 279 23.83 -9.55 2.92
N ARG A 280 24.38 -8.38 2.61
CA ARG A 280 25.46 -7.71 3.34
C ARG A 280 25.39 -6.20 3.07
N GLY A 281 26.11 -5.40 3.88
CA GLY A 281 26.31 -3.97 3.64
C GLY A 281 25.35 -3.06 4.41
N GLU A 282 25.54 -1.75 4.26
CA GLU A 282 24.87 -0.70 5.05
C GLU A 282 23.34 -0.75 4.97
N ASP A 283 22.78 -1.11 3.81
CA ASP A 283 21.32 -1.26 3.64
C ASP A 283 20.76 -2.40 4.52
N LEU A 284 21.52 -3.49 4.70
CA LEU A 284 21.12 -4.56 5.61
C LEU A 284 21.19 -4.06 7.06
N ASP A 285 22.25 -3.35 7.42
CA ASP A 285 22.42 -2.78 8.76
C ASP A 285 21.28 -1.80 9.08
N HIS A 286 20.84 -1.00 8.11
CA HIS A 286 19.69 -0.13 8.24
C HIS A 286 18.38 -0.90 8.38
N LEU A 287 18.15 -1.92 7.55
CA LEU A 287 16.94 -2.74 7.64
C LEU A 287 16.80 -3.44 8.99
N ILE A 288 17.89 -3.99 9.55
CA ILE A 288 17.88 -4.65 10.85
C ILE A 288 17.56 -3.65 11.97
N ARG A 289 18.09 -2.42 11.91
CA ARG A 289 17.72 -1.34 12.84
C ARG A 289 16.22 -1.03 12.77
N LEU A 290 15.66 -0.92 11.58
CA LEU A 290 14.22 -0.68 11.37
C LEU A 290 13.34 -1.82 11.88
N ALA A 291 13.81 -3.07 11.79
CA ALA A 291 13.11 -4.24 12.29
C ALA A 291 13.14 -4.28 13.82
N ASN A 292 14.30 -4.06 14.43
CA ASN A 292 14.47 -4.04 15.89
C ASN A 292 13.66 -2.93 16.54
N ASN A 293 13.62 -1.72 15.96
CA ASN A 293 12.81 -0.61 16.47
C ASN A 293 11.29 -0.90 16.47
N ARG A 294 10.86 -1.94 15.75
CA ARG A 294 9.46 -2.35 15.63
C ARG A 294 9.19 -3.73 16.22
N ASP A 295 10.16 -4.30 16.94
CA ASP A 295 10.10 -5.64 17.52
C ASP A 295 9.76 -6.76 16.50
N ILE A 296 10.22 -6.61 15.25
CA ILE A 296 9.99 -7.60 14.19
C ILE A 296 11.12 -8.65 14.21
N PRO A 297 10.83 -9.95 14.39
CA PRO A 297 11.84 -11.00 14.37
C PRO A 297 12.60 -11.07 13.04
N VAL A 298 13.92 -11.19 13.11
CA VAL A 298 14.82 -11.33 11.95
C VAL A 298 15.53 -12.68 11.97
N TYR A 299 15.50 -13.40 10.85
CA TYR A 299 16.14 -14.69 10.68
C TYR A 299 17.13 -14.66 9.51
N PHE A 300 18.36 -15.10 9.73
CA PHE A 300 19.33 -15.24 8.65
C PHE A 300 19.19 -16.58 7.96
N MET A 301 19.32 -16.59 6.64
CA MET A 301 19.19 -17.80 5.85
C MET A 301 20.56 -18.28 5.36
N LYS A 302 20.74 -19.61 5.26
CA LYS A 302 21.88 -20.27 4.62
C LYS A 302 21.42 -21.29 3.59
N ARG A 303 22.34 -21.70 2.73
CA ARG A 303 22.13 -22.84 1.82
C ARG A 303 22.21 -24.11 2.64
N ASP A 304 21.27 -25.02 2.45
CA ASP A 304 21.38 -26.32 3.09
C ASP A 304 22.59 -27.09 2.52
N SER A 305 23.18 -27.94 3.36
CA SER A 305 24.37 -28.73 2.99
C SER A 305 24.02 -30.00 2.21
N LYS A 306 22.77 -30.45 2.26
CA LYS A 306 22.30 -31.73 1.70
C LYS A 306 21.27 -31.55 0.60
N SER A 307 20.45 -30.51 0.67
CA SER A 307 19.46 -30.17 -0.37
C SER A 307 19.77 -28.82 -1.03
N TYR A 308 19.04 -28.52 -2.10
CA TYR A 308 19.08 -27.21 -2.77
C TYR A 308 18.18 -26.17 -2.09
N ASP A 309 17.74 -26.41 -0.86
CA ASP A 309 16.87 -25.49 -0.13
C ASP A 309 17.67 -24.39 0.56
N ILE A 310 16.95 -23.32 0.91
CA ILE A 310 17.43 -22.25 1.77
C ILE A 310 16.78 -22.43 3.14
N VAL A 311 17.60 -22.60 4.17
CA VAL A 311 17.17 -22.90 5.55
C VAL A 311 17.62 -21.80 6.51
N ILE A 312 16.97 -21.71 7.67
CA ILE A 312 17.37 -20.75 8.71
C ILE A 312 18.76 -21.15 9.24
N ASP A 313 19.62 -20.14 9.38
CA ASP A 313 20.92 -20.26 9.99
C ASP A 313 20.86 -19.90 11.47
N ASN A 314 20.56 -20.90 12.31
CA ASN A 314 20.49 -20.73 13.76
C ASN A 314 21.84 -20.42 14.42
N GLU A 315 22.93 -20.54 13.68
CA GLU A 315 24.30 -20.31 14.17
C GLU A 315 24.88 -18.97 13.69
N TYR A 316 24.14 -18.24 12.85
CA TYR A 316 24.63 -16.97 12.30
C TYR A 316 24.57 -15.86 13.34
N GLU A 317 25.73 -15.39 13.76
CA GLU A 317 25.86 -14.17 14.54
C GLU A 317 26.01 -12.98 13.60
N TYR A 318 25.09 -12.03 13.70
CA TYR A 318 25.09 -10.86 12.84
C TYR A 318 26.13 -9.83 13.29
N GLU A 319 27.10 -9.58 12.41
CA GLU A 319 28.07 -8.50 12.54
C GLU A 319 27.75 -7.36 11.56
N PRO A 320 27.52 -6.12 12.03
CA PRO A 320 27.30 -4.97 11.17
C PRO A 320 28.47 -4.70 10.22
N SER A 321 28.15 -4.32 8.97
CA SER A 321 29.14 -4.13 7.91
C SER A 321 30.08 -2.94 8.16
N VAL A 322 29.58 -1.94 8.87
CA VAL A 322 30.39 -0.83 9.37
C VAL A 322 30.72 -1.16 10.83
N LYS A 323 32.00 -1.43 11.13
CA LYS A 323 32.50 -1.37 12.52
C LYS A 323 31.99 -0.05 13.08
N LYS A 324 31.17 -0.10 14.15
CA LYS A 324 30.66 1.08 14.85
C LYS A 324 31.73 2.17 14.78
N SER A 325 31.50 3.13 13.89
CA SER A 325 31.98 4.45 14.17
C SER A 325 31.27 4.76 15.48
N ASN A 326 32.00 4.90 16.59
CA ASN A 326 31.43 5.37 17.87
C ASN A 326 30.77 6.76 17.71
N LYS A 327 30.79 7.33 16.51
CA LYS A 327 30.00 8.48 16.14
C LYS A 327 28.55 8.05 15.88
N GLU A 328 27.71 8.34 16.86
CA GLU A 328 26.27 8.31 16.68
C GLU A 328 25.82 9.59 15.97
N ILE A 329 24.77 9.47 15.15
CA ILE A 329 24.11 10.63 14.55
C ILE A 329 23.35 11.33 15.67
N THR A 330 23.75 12.56 16.00
CA THR A 330 23.23 13.30 17.16
C THR A 330 21.70 13.39 17.12
N LEU A 331 21.11 13.66 15.95
CA LEU A 331 19.66 13.73 15.78
C LEU A 331 18.92 12.44 16.20
N LEU A 332 19.41 11.27 15.75
CA LEU A 332 18.81 9.98 16.10
C LEU A 332 19.03 9.64 17.58
N ARG A 333 20.17 10.06 18.13
CA ARG A 333 20.45 9.91 19.55
C ARG A 333 19.49 10.73 20.41
N LEU A 334 19.26 11.99 20.05
CA LEU A 334 18.27 12.84 20.73
C LEU A 334 16.87 12.22 20.67
N VAL A 335 16.45 11.68 19.52
CA VAL A 335 15.17 10.95 19.40
C VAL A 335 15.09 9.78 20.38
N LYS A 336 16.15 8.95 20.45
CA LYS A 336 16.23 7.84 21.40
C LYS A 336 16.16 8.31 22.86
N GLU A 337 16.89 9.36 23.21
CA GLU A 337 16.92 9.91 24.56
C GLU A 337 15.58 10.53 24.97
N ILE A 338 14.90 11.23 24.07
CA ILE A 338 13.56 11.76 24.31
C ILE A 338 12.58 10.62 24.58
N ASN A 339 12.60 9.55 23.76
CA ASN A 339 11.76 8.37 24.00
C ASN A 339 12.05 7.72 25.36
N ASN A 340 13.33 7.47 25.68
CA ASN A 340 13.72 6.91 26.99
C ASN A 340 13.27 7.78 28.16
N CYS A 341 13.37 9.11 28.02
CA CYS A 341 12.88 10.06 29.02
C CYS A 341 11.36 9.98 29.18
N LEU A 342 10.60 9.94 28.09
CA LEU A 342 9.14 9.81 28.13
C LEU A 342 8.70 8.49 28.78
N ASP A 343 9.34 7.38 28.42
CA ASP A 343 9.04 6.05 28.98
C ASP A 343 9.39 5.98 30.47
N SER A 344 10.47 6.66 30.87
CA SER A 344 10.91 6.79 32.27
C SER A 344 10.18 7.89 33.05
N LYS A 345 9.19 8.57 32.45
CA LYS A 345 8.43 9.69 33.04
C LYS A 345 9.29 10.91 33.44
N ILE A 346 10.40 11.12 32.75
CA ILE A 346 11.33 12.26 32.89
C ILE A 346 10.96 13.35 31.89
N TYR A 347 9.81 13.99 32.10
CA TYR A 347 9.19 14.89 31.11
C TYR A 347 9.96 16.18 30.84
N LEU A 348 10.52 16.82 31.86
CA LEU A 348 11.23 18.08 31.67
C LEU A 348 12.51 17.87 30.84
N SER A 349 13.25 16.78 31.08
CA SER A 349 14.41 16.42 30.26
C SER A 349 13.99 16.11 28.83
N ALA A 350 12.92 15.33 28.62
CA ALA A 350 12.38 15.08 27.28
C ALA A 350 12.06 16.38 26.54
N PHE A 351 11.39 17.32 27.22
CA PHE A 351 11.03 18.62 26.66
C PHE A 351 12.25 19.47 26.27
N VAL A 352 13.22 19.60 27.18
CA VAL A 352 14.44 20.37 26.93
C VAL A 352 15.26 19.77 25.79
N THR A 353 15.40 18.45 25.74
CA THR A 353 16.10 17.75 24.65
C THR A 353 15.37 17.95 23.32
N ALA A 354 14.03 17.94 23.31
CA ALA A 354 13.23 18.17 22.10
C ALA A 354 13.40 19.58 21.51
N LEU A 355 13.71 20.60 22.32
CA LEU A 355 13.98 21.96 21.85
C LEU A 355 15.26 22.07 20.99
N ILE A 356 16.11 21.05 20.96
CA ILE A 356 17.34 21.05 20.17
C ILE A 356 17.05 20.68 18.69
N ILE A 357 16.01 19.87 18.45
CA ILE A 357 15.68 19.27 17.14
C ILE A 357 15.55 20.32 16.02
N PRO A 358 14.81 21.44 16.17
CA PRO A 358 14.68 22.40 15.07
C PRO A 358 16.02 23.05 14.68
N GLY A 359 16.97 23.15 15.61
CA GLY A 359 18.31 23.64 15.33
C GLY A 359 19.04 22.76 14.31
N ILE A 360 19.00 21.44 14.52
CA ILE A 360 19.65 20.45 13.65
C ILE A 360 18.91 20.35 12.31
N CYS A 361 17.59 20.16 12.35
CA CYS A 361 16.80 19.95 11.13
C CYS A 361 16.84 21.17 10.20
N SER A 362 16.77 22.38 10.76
CA SER A 362 16.75 23.61 9.97
C SER A 362 18.07 23.87 9.24
N GLN A 363 19.22 23.46 9.79
CA GLN A 363 20.52 23.56 9.11
C GLN A 363 20.59 22.75 7.81
N VAL A 364 19.80 21.68 7.71
CA VAL A 364 19.79 20.79 6.54
C VAL A 364 18.68 21.14 5.57
N GLU A 365 17.50 21.48 6.08
CA GLU A 365 16.31 21.75 5.26
C GLU A 365 16.19 23.21 4.79
N MET A 366 16.89 24.17 5.42
CA MET A 366 16.77 25.62 5.16
C MET A 366 18.14 26.32 5.03
N GLN A 367 19.04 25.74 4.22
CA GLN A 367 20.44 26.18 4.07
C GLN A 367 20.59 27.62 3.53
N GLU A 368 19.57 28.14 2.86
CA GLU A 368 19.52 29.49 2.32
C GLU A 368 19.42 30.59 3.40
N ILE A 369 18.93 30.25 4.59
CA ILE A 369 18.75 31.20 5.69
C ILE A 369 20.02 31.22 6.56
N LYS A 370 20.80 32.30 6.46
CA LYS A 370 22.09 32.41 7.18
C LYS A 370 21.95 32.66 8.69
N GLU A 371 20.86 33.28 9.12
CA GLU A 371 20.65 33.65 10.52
C GLU A 371 20.02 32.48 11.30
N ASP A 372 20.71 31.98 12.33
CA ASP A 372 20.30 30.79 13.08
C ASP A 372 18.93 30.92 13.76
N LYS A 373 18.67 32.07 14.41
CA LYS A 373 17.39 32.35 15.07
C LYS A 373 16.25 32.31 14.06
N LYS A 374 16.41 33.02 12.94
CA LYS A 374 15.40 33.08 11.87
C LYS A 374 15.15 31.70 11.28
N ARG A 375 16.21 30.96 10.97
CA ARG A 375 16.15 29.62 10.38
C ARG A 375 15.42 28.63 11.30
N TYR A 376 15.70 28.68 12.60
CA TYR A 376 15.00 27.88 13.61
C TYR A 376 13.49 28.20 13.67
N ILE A 377 13.15 29.49 13.74
CA ILE A 377 11.76 29.95 13.84
C ILE A 377 10.96 29.56 12.59
N ASP A 378 11.53 29.78 11.40
CA ASP A 378 10.88 29.46 10.13
C ASP A 378 10.65 27.94 10.00
N TRP A 379 11.59 27.12 10.46
CA TRP A 379 11.43 25.67 10.51
C TRP A 379 10.29 25.24 11.42
N CYS A 380 10.25 25.76 12.65
CA CYS A 380 9.17 25.48 13.61
C CYS A 380 7.81 25.83 13.00
N ASN A 381 7.68 27.05 12.45
CA ASN A 381 6.44 27.54 11.85
C ASN A 381 5.96 26.70 10.65
N THR A 382 6.89 26.06 9.95
CA THR A 382 6.59 25.22 8.78
C THR A 382 6.12 23.82 9.17
N TYR A 383 6.72 23.22 10.20
CA TYR A 383 6.60 21.78 10.45
C TYR A 383 5.87 21.40 11.73
N LEU A 384 5.63 22.33 12.65
CA LEU A 384 4.98 22.02 13.92
C LEU A 384 3.49 22.43 13.89
N PRO A 385 2.56 21.49 14.15
CA PRO A 385 1.15 21.84 14.24
C PRO A 385 0.85 22.88 15.35
N CYS A 386 1.62 22.84 16.45
CA CYS A 386 1.42 23.75 17.59
C CYS A 386 1.76 25.22 17.30
N THR A 387 2.39 25.53 16.15
CA THR A 387 2.69 26.89 15.69
C THR A 387 1.62 27.44 14.73
N GLN A 388 0.53 26.71 14.48
CA GLN A 388 -0.53 27.13 13.56
C GLN A 388 -1.67 27.84 14.30
N LYS A 389 -2.05 29.04 13.82
CA LYS A 389 -3.14 29.83 14.41
C LYS A 389 -4.50 29.20 14.15
N CYS A 390 -5.39 29.23 15.14
CA CYS A 390 -6.78 28.82 14.95
C CYS A 390 -7.50 29.77 13.96
N PRO A 391 -8.12 29.28 12.88
CA PRO A 391 -8.80 30.15 11.90
C PRO A 391 -9.99 30.94 12.46
N SER A 392 -10.55 30.51 13.60
CA SER A 392 -11.78 31.04 14.17
C SER A 392 -11.59 31.99 15.36
N ASP A 393 -10.38 32.16 15.89
CA ASP A 393 -10.15 33.03 17.05
C ASP A 393 -8.80 33.76 16.96
N ASP A 394 -8.88 35.08 16.73
CA ASP A 394 -7.70 35.91 16.49
C ASP A 394 -6.91 36.24 17.76
N LYS A 395 -7.46 35.99 18.95
CA LYS A 395 -6.87 36.34 20.25
C LYS A 395 -6.25 35.17 21.02
N MET A 396 -6.27 33.95 20.47
CA MET A 396 -5.72 32.77 21.13
C MET A 396 -4.18 32.76 21.13
N ALA A 397 -3.57 32.56 22.30
CA ALA A 397 -2.13 32.38 22.47
C ALA A 397 -1.72 30.92 22.20
N TYR A 398 -0.74 30.67 21.33
CA TYR A 398 -0.24 29.33 21.00
C TYR A 398 1.29 29.30 20.92
N LEU A 399 1.88 28.11 20.80
CA LEU A 399 3.33 27.91 20.86
C LEU A 399 3.98 28.30 19.52
N THR A 400 4.20 29.59 19.29
CA THR A 400 4.85 30.11 18.06
C THR A 400 6.32 29.68 17.97
N GLY A 401 6.89 29.64 16.76
CA GLY A 401 8.32 29.34 16.59
C GLY A 401 9.23 30.28 17.37
N GLU A 402 8.81 31.54 17.54
CA GLU A 402 9.51 32.56 18.33
C GLU A 402 9.46 32.25 19.83
N LEU A 403 8.32 31.81 20.35
CA LEU A 403 8.16 31.34 21.72
C LEU A 403 8.99 30.07 21.99
N ILE A 404 9.03 29.13 21.05
CA ILE A 404 9.86 27.93 21.15
C ILE A 404 11.36 28.29 21.21
N TRP A 405 11.79 29.26 20.39
CA TRP A 405 13.17 29.76 20.44
C TRP A 405 13.48 30.42 21.78
N ASP A 406 12.60 31.28 22.29
CA ASP A 406 12.80 31.94 23.57
C ASP A 406 12.79 30.95 24.75
N LEU A 407 11.96 29.91 24.69
CA LEU A 407 11.97 28.80 25.65
C LEU A 407 13.29 28.01 25.60
N LYS A 408 13.77 27.69 24.39
CA LYS A 408 15.09 27.05 24.19
C LYS A 408 16.19 27.87 24.84
N GLU A 409 16.27 29.16 24.54
CA GLU A 409 17.31 30.04 25.08
C GLU A 409 17.16 30.23 26.60
N SER A 410 15.94 30.38 27.12
CA SER A 410 15.73 30.55 28.55
C SER A 410 16.10 29.29 29.34
N LEU A 411 15.74 28.10 28.84
CA LEU A 411 16.00 26.84 29.53
C LEU A 411 17.46 26.38 29.39
N LEU A 412 18.06 26.49 28.20
CA LEU A 412 19.43 26.01 27.96
C LEU A 412 20.49 27.03 28.38
N SER A 413 20.24 28.33 28.22
CA SER A 413 21.23 29.37 28.50
C SER A 413 21.05 30.00 29.89
N ASN A 414 19.81 30.15 30.37
CA ASN A 414 19.50 30.87 31.61
C ASN A 414 18.90 30.00 32.73
N GLY A 415 18.67 28.70 32.48
CA GLY A 415 18.17 27.75 33.46
C GLY A 415 16.77 28.05 34.02
N ASN A 416 15.92 28.78 33.30
CA ASN A 416 14.56 29.10 33.74
C ASN A 416 13.55 29.04 32.58
N ILE A 417 12.26 29.01 32.91
CA ILE A 417 11.17 28.95 31.91
C ILE A 417 10.53 30.33 31.65
N SER A 418 11.06 31.40 32.26
CA SER A 418 10.45 32.72 32.19
C SER A 418 10.73 33.38 30.84
N VAL A 419 9.66 33.71 30.13
CA VAL A 419 9.68 34.52 28.90
C VAL A 419 8.71 35.71 28.97
N CYS A 420 8.19 35.99 30.17
CA CYS A 420 7.21 37.04 30.43
C CYS A 420 7.74 38.43 30.02
N GLY A 421 6.88 39.24 29.39
CA GLY A 421 7.18 40.63 29.00
C GLY A 421 7.97 40.81 27.70
N LYS A 422 8.08 39.77 26.86
CA LYS A 422 8.79 39.82 25.56
C LYS A 422 7.92 40.09 24.33
N TYR A 423 6.59 40.10 24.45
CA TYR A 423 5.67 40.19 23.32
C TYR A 423 4.66 41.32 23.55
N ASP A 424 4.57 42.26 22.59
CA ASP A 424 3.72 43.46 22.70
C ASP A 424 2.22 43.18 22.41
N ASP A 425 1.92 42.08 21.70
CA ASP A 425 0.57 41.76 21.18
C ASP A 425 -0.18 40.67 21.97
N VAL A 426 0.51 39.95 22.87
CA VAL A 426 -0.05 38.89 23.72
C VAL A 426 0.64 38.93 25.09
N ASP A 427 -0.08 39.33 26.14
CA ASP A 427 0.37 39.24 27.53
C ASP A 427 0.47 37.75 27.95
N ILE A 428 1.58 37.09 27.62
CA ILE A 428 1.90 35.76 28.17
C ILE A 428 2.31 35.96 29.63
N ASN A 429 1.35 35.81 30.55
CA ASN A 429 1.59 35.95 31.98
C ASN A 429 2.31 34.72 32.54
N ASP A 430 1.92 33.51 32.12
CA ASP A 430 2.50 32.24 32.56
C ASP A 430 2.54 31.19 31.42
N ILE A 431 3.58 30.37 31.38
CA ILE A 431 3.66 29.15 30.54
C ILE A 431 3.37 27.94 31.41
N LYS A 432 2.34 27.17 31.05
CA LYS A 432 1.95 25.95 31.77
C LYS A 432 2.34 24.72 30.97
N LEU A 433 3.28 23.95 31.51
CA LEU A 433 3.62 22.65 30.95
C LEU A 433 2.69 21.58 31.54
N ARG A 434 1.87 20.96 30.69
CA ARG A 434 1.01 19.83 31.09
C ARG A 434 1.71 18.52 30.79
N ILE A 435 1.62 17.59 31.73
CA ILE A 435 2.11 16.22 31.57
C ILE A 435 0.90 15.29 31.37
N GLU A 436 0.94 14.49 30.32
CA GLU A 436 0.02 13.38 30.11
C GLU A 436 0.81 12.12 29.77
N THR A 437 0.54 11.01 30.46
CA THR A 437 1.17 9.71 30.15
C THR A 437 0.75 9.23 28.77
N ARG A 438 1.70 8.66 28.02
CA ARG A 438 1.51 8.11 26.68
C ARG A 438 0.36 7.08 26.68
N LYS A 439 -0.65 7.27 25.83
CA LYS A 439 -1.78 6.33 25.64
C LYS A 439 -1.69 5.68 24.25
N GLY A 440 -2.18 4.45 24.10
CA GLY A 440 -2.12 3.68 22.84
C GLY A 440 -2.98 4.21 21.68
N MET A 441 -3.62 5.37 21.83
CA MET A 441 -4.23 6.14 20.74
C MET A 441 -3.83 7.61 20.95
N ASP A 442 -3.22 8.22 19.94
CA ASP A 442 -2.69 9.59 19.93
C ASP A 442 -3.80 10.66 19.94
N ILE A 443 -4.59 10.72 21.00
CA ILE A 443 -5.59 11.77 21.23
C ILE A 443 -5.03 12.72 22.29
N TYR A 444 -4.08 13.58 21.90
CA TYR A 444 -3.56 14.65 22.75
C TYR A 444 -4.11 16.00 22.27
N CYS A 445 -4.91 16.65 23.13
CA CYS A 445 -5.45 17.99 22.88
C CYS A 445 -4.73 19.03 23.75
N ASP A 446 -4.19 20.07 23.13
CA ASP A 446 -3.77 21.26 23.86
C ASP A 446 -5.01 22.04 24.31
N VAL A 447 -5.03 22.51 25.55
CA VAL A 447 -6.10 23.36 26.08
C VAL A 447 -5.59 24.80 26.06
N VAL A 448 -6.16 25.63 25.20
CA VAL A 448 -5.70 27.01 25.00
C VAL A 448 -6.63 27.97 25.73
N GLY A 449 -6.06 28.90 26.51
CA GLY A 449 -6.77 29.95 27.23
C GLY A 449 -6.54 31.35 26.63
N GLU A 450 -7.28 32.35 27.10
CA GLU A 450 -7.25 33.73 26.58
C GLU A 450 -5.91 34.47 26.87
N HIS A 451 -5.18 34.06 27.92
CA HIS A 451 -3.91 34.69 28.38
C HIS A 451 -2.80 33.70 28.82
N ASP A 452 -3.06 32.39 28.74
CA ASP A 452 -2.13 31.34 29.20
C ASP A 452 -1.81 30.38 28.04
N VAL A 453 -0.52 30.17 27.77
CA VAL A 453 -0.08 29.11 26.83
C VAL A 453 0.13 27.82 27.63
N THR A 454 -0.75 26.84 27.41
CA THR A 454 -0.56 25.49 27.95
C THR A 454 -0.08 24.56 26.84
N THR A 455 1.08 23.93 27.02
CA THR A 455 1.62 22.92 26.09
C THR A 455 1.70 21.57 26.76
N ASN A 456 1.19 20.55 26.09
CA ASN A 456 1.40 19.16 26.51
C ASN A 456 2.81 18.70 26.13
N ILE A 457 3.65 18.41 27.13
CA ILE A 457 5.04 17.99 26.91
C ILE A 457 5.10 16.73 26.04
N THR A 458 4.26 15.74 26.33
CA THR A 458 4.28 14.45 25.63
C THR A 458 3.93 14.63 24.16
N LYS A 459 2.90 15.44 23.87
CA LYS A 459 2.52 15.79 22.49
C LYS A 459 3.66 16.51 21.77
N PHE A 460 4.22 17.55 22.38
CA PHE A 460 5.32 18.31 21.80
C PHE A 460 6.54 17.43 21.49
N CYS A 461 6.91 16.53 22.40
CA CYS A 461 8.02 15.62 22.18
C CYS A 461 7.73 14.61 21.05
N ILE A 462 6.50 14.08 20.97
CA ILE A 462 6.09 13.18 19.87
C ILE A 462 6.13 13.91 18.53
N ASP A 463 5.59 15.13 18.46
CA ASP A 463 5.61 15.95 17.24
C ASP A 463 7.07 16.23 16.82
N MET A 464 7.95 16.55 17.76
CA MET A 464 9.37 16.76 17.49
C MET A 464 10.09 15.49 17.03
N ILE A 465 9.84 14.35 17.67
CA ILE A 465 10.39 13.05 17.23
C ILE A 465 9.97 12.76 15.80
N TYR A 466 8.68 12.88 15.50
CA TYR A 466 8.16 12.65 14.16
C TYR A 466 8.84 13.55 13.11
N GLN A 467 9.00 14.85 13.42
CA GLN A 467 9.68 15.77 12.51
C GLN A 467 11.19 15.50 12.38
N ALA A 468 11.85 15.05 13.46
CA ALA A 468 13.25 14.64 13.43
C ALA A 468 13.46 13.41 12.53
N GLU A 469 12.62 12.38 12.69
CA GLU A 469 12.64 11.18 11.85
C GLU A 469 12.35 11.52 10.38
N ARG A 470 11.37 12.37 10.11
CA ARG A 470 11.10 12.88 8.74
C ARG A 470 12.31 13.59 8.14
N CYS A 471 12.94 14.48 8.92
CA CYS A 471 14.11 15.24 8.47
C CYS A 471 15.28 14.29 8.16
N PHE A 472 15.50 13.30 9.03
CA PHE A 472 16.50 12.26 8.85
C PHE A 472 16.25 11.43 7.58
N ASP A 473 15.03 10.93 7.41
CA ASP A 473 14.68 10.08 6.28
C ASP A 473 14.88 10.79 4.92
N LYS A 474 14.61 12.10 4.86
CA LYS A 474 14.80 12.90 3.65
C LYS A 474 16.25 13.29 3.38
N ASN A 475 17.09 13.42 4.41
CA ASN A 475 18.40 14.06 4.31
C ASN A 475 19.55 13.28 4.97
N SER A 476 19.40 11.97 5.14
CA SER A 476 20.36 11.07 5.83
C SER A 476 21.83 11.38 5.55
N CYS A 477 22.26 11.39 4.28
CA CYS A 477 23.66 11.66 3.93
C CYS A 477 24.17 13.03 4.41
N LYS A 478 23.35 14.08 4.34
CA LYS A 478 23.74 15.43 4.79
C LYS A 478 23.82 15.52 6.31
N ILE A 479 22.90 14.87 7.01
CA ILE A 479 22.86 14.83 8.48
C ILE A 479 24.07 14.03 9.00
N GLU A 480 24.40 12.91 8.33
CA GLU A 480 25.59 12.11 8.64
C GLU A 480 26.89 12.89 8.48
N GLU A 481 26.98 13.83 7.53
CA GLU A 481 28.16 14.68 7.34
C GLU A 481 28.24 15.85 8.33
N LEU A 482 27.10 16.40 8.75
CA LEU A 482 27.02 17.63 9.55
C LEU A 482 27.05 17.38 11.06
N ASP A 483 26.50 16.25 11.54
CA ASP A 483 26.18 16.10 12.95
C ASP A 483 26.48 14.70 13.49
N GLN A 484 27.71 14.55 13.96
CA GLN A 484 28.26 13.33 14.53
C GLN A 484 28.81 13.60 15.93
N VAL A 485 28.32 12.88 16.94
CA VAL A 485 28.86 12.91 18.30
C VAL A 485 29.55 11.59 18.62
N LEU A 486 30.81 11.66 19.06
CA LEU A 486 31.53 10.52 19.59
C LEU A 486 31.19 10.40 21.08
N ILE A 487 30.48 9.34 21.47
CA ILE A 487 30.21 9.01 22.87
C ILE A 487 30.88 7.66 23.16
N GLU A 488 31.83 7.66 24.09
CA GLU A 488 32.51 6.45 24.56
C GLU A 488 31.80 5.95 25.83
N ASP A 489 31.25 4.74 25.76
CA ASP A 489 30.69 4.04 26.92
C ASP A 489 31.80 3.20 27.54
N PHE A 490 32.59 3.85 28.39
CA PHE A 490 33.82 3.27 28.94
C PHE A 490 33.54 2.03 29.81
N ASP A 491 32.41 1.98 30.49
CA ASP A 491 32.01 0.84 31.31
C ASP A 491 31.64 -0.37 30.43
N ALA A 492 30.91 -0.15 29.33
CA ALA A 492 30.64 -1.21 28.35
C ALA A 492 31.91 -1.70 27.63
N GLU A 493 32.89 -0.82 27.38
CA GLU A 493 34.20 -1.20 26.83
C GLU A 493 35.02 -2.05 27.81
N ILE A 494 34.96 -1.71 29.10
CA ILE A 494 35.58 -2.52 30.17
C ILE A 494 34.92 -3.89 30.27
N GLU A 495 33.58 -3.97 30.29
CA GLU A 495 32.85 -5.24 30.35
C GLU A 495 33.20 -6.15 29.16
N ALA A 496 33.25 -5.59 27.94
CA ALA A 496 33.66 -6.34 26.74
C ALA A 496 35.11 -6.86 26.81
N MET A 497 36.02 -6.07 27.40
CA MET A 497 37.39 -6.51 27.66
C MET A 497 37.47 -7.62 28.71
N GLU A 498 36.67 -7.55 29.77
CA GLU A 498 36.59 -8.60 30.79
C GLU A 498 36.03 -9.91 30.23
N GLU A 499 34.98 -9.85 29.40
CA GLU A 499 34.43 -11.02 28.71
C GLU A 499 35.45 -11.65 27.75
N CYS A 500 36.17 -10.83 26.98
CA CYS A 500 37.26 -11.31 26.11
C CYS A 500 38.38 -11.98 26.90
N ASN A 501 38.72 -11.44 28.08
CA ASN A 501 39.73 -12.02 28.97
C ASN A 501 39.26 -13.37 29.54
N ILE A 502 38.00 -13.49 29.94
CA ILE A 502 37.38 -14.75 30.41
C ILE A 502 37.36 -15.80 29.28
N LEU A 503 37.03 -15.39 28.06
CA LEU A 503 37.02 -16.27 26.88
C LEU A 503 38.43 -16.77 26.55
N ASN A 504 39.44 -15.89 26.58
CA ASN A 504 40.84 -16.23 26.35
C ASN A 504 41.38 -17.19 27.42
N GLU A 505 41.08 -16.95 28.70
CA GLU A 505 41.37 -17.88 29.81
C GLU A 505 40.73 -19.26 29.56
N THR A 506 39.48 -19.28 29.10
CA THR A 506 38.74 -20.52 28.83
C THR A 506 39.35 -21.31 27.67
N ILE A 507 39.75 -20.62 26.59
CA ILE A 507 40.44 -21.23 25.45
C ILE A 507 41.81 -21.76 25.87
N TYR A 508 42.59 -20.98 26.63
CA TYR A 508 43.91 -21.37 27.12
C TYR A 508 43.84 -22.65 27.97
N ARG A 509 42.86 -22.74 28.89
CA ARG A 509 42.61 -23.95 29.68
C ARG A 509 42.18 -25.14 28.82
N LYS A 510 41.37 -24.93 27.79
CA LYS A 510 40.94 -26.00 26.86
C LYS A 510 42.08 -26.53 25.99
N VAL A 511 43.01 -25.67 25.58
CA VAL A 511 44.18 -26.05 24.79
C VAL A 511 45.21 -26.80 25.65
N ASN A 512 45.49 -26.32 26.86
CA ASN A 512 46.46 -26.96 27.76
C ASN A 512 45.96 -28.26 28.41
N ASN A 513 44.66 -28.50 28.50
CA ASN A 513 44.11 -29.78 28.97
C ASN A 513 44.04 -30.86 27.86
N LYS A 514 44.45 -30.53 26.63
CA LYS A 514 44.48 -31.45 25.46
C LYS A 514 45.90 -31.75 24.95
N LEU A 515 46.91 -31.08 25.50
CA LEU A 515 48.34 -31.40 25.37
C LEU A 515 48.77 -32.22 26.60
#